data_AF-A0A141RM21-F1
#
_entry.id   AF-A0A141RM21-F1
#
_cell.length_a   1.000
_cell.length_b   1.000
_cell.length_c   1.000
_cell.angle_alpha   90.00
_cell.angle_beta   90.00
_cell.angle_gamma   90.00
#
_symmetry.space_group_name_H-M   'P 1'
#
loop_
_entity.id
_entity.type
_entity.pdbx_description
1 polymer ?
#
loop_
_entity_poly.entity_id
_entity_poly.type
_entity_poly.pdbx_seq_one_letter_code
_entity_poly.pdbx_strand_id
1 'polypeptide(L)'
;MSWDHKHYPFDAWNKEQNLNTAMQNSVNWYFERISDQIPKNYTATQLKQLNYGNKNLGSYKSYWMEDSLKISNLEQVIVFKNMMEQNNHFSKKAKNQLSSSLLIKKNEKYELYGKTGTGIVNGKYNNGWFVGYVITNHDKYYFATHLSDGKPSGKNAELISEKILKEMGVLNGQ
;
A
#
# COMPACT_ATOMS: atom_id res chain seq x y z
N MET A 1 18.90 -0.79 -3.18
CA MET A 1 19.41 -1.49 -1.98
C MET A 1 19.91 -2.84 -2.42
N SER A 2 21.15 -3.15 -2.09
CA SER A 2 21.77 -4.43 -2.45
C SER A 2 21.18 -5.57 -1.66
N TRP A 3 21.07 -6.74 -2.28
CA TRP A 3 20.62 -7.96 -1.62
C TRP A 3 21.73 -8.51 -0.71
N ASP A 4 21.36 -9.09 0.42
CA ASP A 4 22.28 -9.67 1.41
C ASP A 4 22.61 -11.14 1.14
N HIS A 5 22.20 -11.68 -0.01
CA HIS A 5 22.34 -13.08 -0.40
C HIS A 5 21.57 -14.08 0.47
N LYS A 6 20.70 -13.61 1.38
CA LYS A 6 19.75 -14.48 2.08
C LYS A 6 18.70 -14.99 1.11
N HIS A 7 18.52 -16.30 1.02
CA HIS A 7 17.50 -16.90 0.17
C HIS A 7 16.09 -16.69 0.76
N TYR A 8 15.18 -16.18 -0.07
CA TYR A 8 13.75 -15.99 0.19
C TYR A 8 12.92 -16.91 -0.71
N PRO A 9 11.72 -17.34 -0.27
CA PRO A 9 10.87 -18.27 -1.03
C PRO A 9 10.27 -17.68 -2.32
N PHE A 10 10.50 -16.41 -2.61
CA PHE A 10 10.05 -15.73 -3.82
C PHE A 10 11.26 -15.28 -4.62
N ASP A 11 11.44 -15.80 -5.84
CA ASP A 11 12.59 -15.47 -6.69
C ASP A 11 12.76 -13.96 -6.92
N ALA A 12 11.65 -13.23 -7.02
CA ALA A 12 11.66 -11.79 -7.18
C ALA A 12 12.32 -11.03 -6.01
N TRP A 13 12.46 -11.64 -4.83
CA TRP A 13 13.10 -11.06 -3.65
C TRP A 13 14.61 -11.32 -3.59
N ASN A 14 15.11 -12.30 -4.36
CA ASN A 14 16.49 -12.78 -4.35
C ASN A 14 17.41 -11.98 -5.30
N LYS A 15 17.29 -10.64 -5.25
CA LYS A 15 18.05 -9.71 -6.10
C LYS A 15 18.00 -8.31 -5.53
N GLU A 16 18.89 -7.44 -6.00
CA GLU A 16 18.86 -6.03 -5.64
C GLU A 16 17.52 -5.37 -5.98
N GLN A 17 17.13 -4.39 -5.18
CA GLN A 17 15.83 -3.72 -5.33
C GLN A 17 15.96 -2.21 -5.38
N ASN A 18 15.15 -1.59 -6.22
CA ASN A 18 14.78 -0.19 -6.09
C ASN A 18 13.33 -0.09 -5.56
N LEU A 19 12.83 1.14 -5.34
CA LEU A 19 11.48 1.34 -4.80
C LEU A 19 10.41 0.69 -5.70
N ASN A 20 10.52 0.80 -7.01
CA ASN A 20 9.53 0.27 -7.95
C ASN A 20 9.49 -1.27 -7.89
N THR A 21 10.66 -1.92 -7.96
CA THR A 21 10.74 -3.39 -7.91
C THR A 21 10.32 -3.94 -6.55
N ALA A 22 10.68 -3.26 -5.46
CA ALA A 22 10.27 -3.62 -4.11
C ALA A 22 8.76 -3.48 -3.90
N MET A 23 8.16 -2.39 -4.38
CA MET A 23 6.73 -2.13 -4.27
C MET A 23 5.91 -3.13 -5.09
N GLN A 24 6.29 -3.34 -6.36
CA GLN A 24 5.61 -4.27 -7.28
C GLN A 24 5.65 -5.71 -6.77
N ASN A 25 6.79 -6.17 -6.26
CA ASN A 25 6.96 -7.55 -5.79
C ASN A 25 6.72 -7.70 -4.27
N SER A 26 6.27 -6.64 -3.61
CA SER A 26 6.02 -6.59 -2.16
C SER A 26 7.18 -7.14 -1.32
N VAL A 27 8.41 -6.71 -1.62
CA VAL A 27 9.64 -7.27 -1.03
C VAL A 27 9.81 -6.81 0.41
N ASN A 28 9.48 -7.67 1.38
CA ASN A 28 9.45 -7.30 2.80
C ASN A 28 10.78 -6.71 3.29
N TRP A 29 11.89 -7.39 3.01
CA TRP A 29 13.21 -7.00 3.52
C TRP A 29 13.62 -5.59 3.12
N TYR A 30 13.14 -5.09 1.98
CA TYR A 30 13.43 -3.73 1.53
C TYR A 30 12.80 -2.69 2.46
N PHE A 31 11.52 -2.89 2.82
CA PHE A 31 10.78 -1.98 3.68
C PHE A 31 11.12 -2.18 5.16
N GLU A 32 11.49 -3.38 5.58
CA GLU A 32 12.04 -3.65 6.92
C GLU A 32 13.33 -2.86 7.14
N ARG A 33 14.28 -2.88 6.18
CA ARG A 33 15.52 -2.09 6.28
C ARG A 33 15.27 -0.58 6.28
N ILE A 34 14.23 -0.10 5.61
CA ILE A 34 13.81 1.31 5.73
C ILE A 34 13.33 1.58 7.16
N SER A 35 12.44 0.73 7.68
CA SER A 35 11.91 0.87 9.04
C SER A 35 13.02 0.88 10.10
N ASP A 36 14.03 0.03 9.97
CA ASP A 36 15.17 -0.06 10.91
C ASP A 36 15.98 1.25 11.01
N GLN A 37 15.93 2.08 9.96
CA GLN A 37 16.64 3.37 9.92
C GLN A 37 15.78 4.54 10.40
N ILE A 38 14.48 4.33 10.63
CA ILE A 38 13.55 5.41 11.01
C ILE A 38 13.39 5.44 12.53
N PRO A 39 13.72 6.56 13.21
CA PRO A 39 13.49 6.71 14.64
C PRO A 39 12.02 6.58 15.05
N LYS A 40 11.74 5.91 16.17
CA LYS A 40 10.37 5.69 16.68
C LYS A 40 9.59 6.99 16.91
N ASN A 41 10.25 8.05 17.40
CA ASN A 41 9.63 9.35 17.63
C ASN A 41 9.21 10.04 16.32
N TYR A 42 9.98 9.88 15.24
CA TYR A 42 9.60 10.35 13.91
C TYR A 42 8.34 9.63 13.45
N THR A 43 8.33 8.29 13.47
CA THR A 43 7.15 7.52 13.05
C THR A 43 5.91 7.85 13.88
N ALA A 44 6.04 7.95 15.21
CA ALA A 44 4.93 8.35 16.09
C ALA A 44 4.37 9.73 15.72
N THR A 45 5.24 10.69 15.42
CA THR A 45 4.85 12.03 14.95
C THR A 45 4.11 11.95 13.62
N GLN A 46 4.62 11.15 12.67
CA GLN A 46 4.00 10.98 11.36
C GLN A 46 2.62 10.31 11.44
N LEU A 47 2.48 9.22 12.19
CA LEU A 47 1.18 8.55 12.38
C LEU A 47 0.15 9.47 13.05
N LYS A 48 0.60 10.34 13.97
CA LYS A 48 -0.26 11.35 14.58
C LYS A 48 -0.72 12.40 13.56
N GLN A 49 0.20 12.98 12.79
CA GLN A 49 -0.13 13.99 11.78
C GLN A 49 -1.02 13.45 10.66
N LEU A 50 -0.79 12.21 10.25
CA LEU A 50 -1.58 11.53 9.22
C LEU A 50 -2.93 11.01 9.74
N ASN A 51 -3.15 10.98 11.06
CA ASN A 51 -4.28 10.28 11.68
C ASN A 51 -4.36 8.80 11.25
N TYR A 52 -3.23 8.11 11.27
CA TYR A 52 -3.13 6.72 10.79
C TYR A 52 -3.68 5.73 11.82
N GLY A 53 -4.99 5.45 11.74
CA GLY A 53 -5.65 4.41 12.51
C GLY A 53 -5.43 4.53 14.02
N ASN A 54 -5.14 3.40 14.66
CA ASN A 54 -4.92 3.34 16.11
C ASN A 54 -3.56 3.91 16.55
N LYS A 55 -2.65 4.26 15.62
CA LYS A 55 -1.32 4.84 15.89
C LYS A 55 -0.44 3.99 16.84
N ASN A 56 -0.76 2.71 17.03
CA ASN A 56 -0.08 1.85 18.00
C ASN A 56 1.15 1.19 17.37
N LEU A 57 2.34 1.64 17.80
CA LEU A 57 3.63 1.13 17.32
C LEU A 57 4.14 -0.11 18.05
N GLY A 58 3.51 -0.53 19.16
CA GLY A 58 3.90 -1.73 19.90
C GLY A 58 5.41 -1.81 20.19
N SER A 59 5.99 -2.97 19.87
CA SER A 59 7.43 -3.26 20.00
C SER A 59 8.31 -2.45 19.05
N TYR A 60 7.72 -1.76 18.07
CA TYR A 60 8.38 -1.09 16.96
C TYR A 60 9.18 -2.04 16.04
N LYS A 61 8.82 -3.32 16.03
CA LYS A 61 9.33 -4.33 15.08
C LYS A 61 8.17 -4.89 14.27
N SER A 62 8.25 -4.78 12.93
CA SER A 62 7.21 -5.26 12.00
C SER A 62 5.77 -4.97 12.45
N TYR A 63 5.55 -3.82 13.11
CA TYR A 63 4.31 -3.47 13.82
C TYR A 63 3.09 -3.34 12.88
N TRP A 64 3.32 -3.33 11.57
CA TRP A 64 2.31 -3.29 10.52
C TRP A 64 1.93 -4.67 9.96
N MET A 65 2.63 -5.75 10.34
CA MET A 65 2.38 -7.11 9.84
C MET A 65 1.60 -7.93 10.88
N GLU A 66 0.27 -7.93 10.81
CA GLU A 66 -0.63 -8.65 11.74
C GLU A 66 -0.33 -8.38 13.24
N ASP A 67 0.17 -7.20 13.56
CA ASP A 67 0.63 -6.81 14.90
C ASP A 67 -0.19 -5.61 15.44
N SER A 68 0.46 -4.69 16.17
CA SER A 68 -0.19 -3.66 16.97
C SER A 68 -0.88 -2.58 16.15
N LEU A 69 -0.31 -2.19 15.00
CA LEU A 69 -0.83 -1.12 14.17
C LEU A 69 -2.06 -1.61 13.38
N LYS A 70 -3.16 -0.88 13.51
CA LYS A 70 -4.43 -1.20 12.83
C LYS A 70 -5.03 0.07 12.25
N ILE A 71 -5.65 -0.06 11.08
CA ILE A 71 -6.34 1.01 10.36
C ILE A 71 -7.58 0.43 9.66
N SER A 72 -8.69 1.17 9.66
CA SER A 72 -9.92 0.74 8.99
C SER A 72 -9.90 1.00 7.48
N ASN A 73 -10.81 0.36 6.74
CA ASN A 73 -10.93 0.55 5.29
C ASN A 73 -11.27 1.99 4.91
N LEU A 74 -12.11 2.66 5.70
CA LEU A 74 -12.44 4.07 5.50
C LEU A 74 -11.23 4.97 5.77
N GLU A 75 -10.50 4.71 6.86
CA GLU A 75 -9.30 5.49 7.19
C GLU A 75 -8.22 5.33 6.12
N GLN A 76 -8.03 4.15 5.50
CA GLN A 76 -7.09 3.97 4.39
C GLN A 76 -7.35 4.99 3.27
N VAL A 77 -8.60 5.19 2.87
CA VAL A 77 -8.97 6.16 1.83
C VAL A 77 -8.69 7.59 2.29
N ILE A 78 -9.16 7.95 3.50
CA ILE A 78 -9.03 9.32 4.03
C ILE A 78 -7.55 9.71 4.20
N VAL A 79 -6.78 8.86 4.87
CA VAL A 79 -5.37 9.09 5.16
C VAL A 79 -4.56 9.17 3.87
N PHE A 80 -4.79 8.25 2.93
CA PHE A 80 -4.02 8.24 1.69
C PHE A 80 -4.34 9.45 0.80
N LYS A 81 -5.63 9.82 0.68
CA LYS A 81 -6.04 11.04 -0.02
C LYS A 81 -5.39 12.27 0.62
N ASN A 82 -5.50 12.43 1.93
CA ASN A 82 -4.97 13.60 2.63
C ASN A 82 -3.44 13.70 2.53
N MET A 83 -2.73 12.58 2.66
CA MET A 83 -1.28 12.53 2.50
C MET A 83 -0.85 13.03 1.12
N MET A 84 -1.54 12.63 0.06
CA MET A 84 -1.17 12.94 -1.31
C MET A 84 -1.62 14.34 -1.75
N GLU A 85 -2.86 14.72 -1.44
CA GLU A 85 -3.49 15.94 -1.98
C GLU A 85 -3.24 17.20 -1.15
N GLN A 86 -3.04 17.07 0.17
CA GLN A 86 -2.84 18.26 1.01
C GLN A 86 -1.42 18.83 0.87
N ASN A 87 -1.32 20.14 1.04
CA ASN A 87 -0.05 20.85 1.22
C ASN A 87 0.50 20.55 2.60
N ASN A 88 1.20 19.42 2.70
CA ASN A 88 1.88 18.95 3.90
C ASN A 88 3.41 18.93 3.68
N HIS A 89 4.15 18.52 4.69
CA HIS A 89 5.62 18.55 4.66
C HIS A 89 6.25 17.50 3.73
N PHE A 90 5.47 16.56 3.17
CA PHE A 90 5.97 15.62 2.18
C PHE A 90 6.13 16.31 0.81
N SER A 91 7.36 16.33 0.31
CA SER A 91 7.67 17.01 -0.96
C SER A 91 6.90 16.39 -2.15
N LYS A 92 6.58 17.23 -3.15
CA LYS A 92 5.96 16.77 -4.39
C LYS A 92 6.81 15.71 -5.10
N LYS A 93 8.14 15.82 -5.03
CA LYS A 93 9.08 14.81 -5.57
C LYS A 93 8.87 13.45 -4.91
N ALA A 94 8.79 13.39 -3.58
CA ALA A 94 8.55 12.14 -2.87
C ALA A 94 7.18 11.52 -3.23
N LYS A 95 6.13 12.35 -3.28
CA LYS A 95 4.79 11.91 -3.70
C LYS A 95 4.80 11.34 -5.12
N ASN A 96 5.48 12.00 -6.07
CA ASN A 96 5.60 11.53 -7.44
C ASN A 96 6.38 10.21 -7.54
N GLN A 97 7.47 10.05 -6.79
CA GLN A 97 8.23 8.79 -6.74
C GLN A 97 7.40 7.64 -6.15
N LEU A 98 6.63 7.90 -5.09
CA LEU A 98 5.70 6.94 -4.53
C LEU A 98 4.61 6.56 -5.56
N SER A 99 3.98 7.54 -6.21
CA SER A 99 3.00 7.31 -7.28
C SER A 99 3.57 6.43 -8.39
N SER A 100 4.77 6.72 -8.90
CA SER A 100 5.41 5.88 -9.92
C SER A 100 5.60 4.44 -9.48
N SER A 101 5.93 4.20 -8.21
CA SER A 101 6.09 2.84 -7.68
C SER A 101 4.78 2.08 -7.47
N LEU A 102 3.65 2.81 -7.41
CA LEU A 102 2.32 2.25 -7.21
C LEU A 102 1.55 2.00 -8.52
N LEU A 103 2.08 2.42 -9.68
CA LEU A 103 1.39 2.26 -10.96
C LEU A 103 1.24 0.77 -11.30
N ILE A 104 0.00 0.33 -11.51
CA ILE A 104 -0.34 -1.05 -11.88
C ILE A 104 -0.70 -1.14 -13.36
N LYS A 105 -1.53 -0.21 -13.84
CA LYS A 105 -2.04 -0.23 -15.20
C LYS A 105 -2.22 1.19 -15.73
N LYS A 106 -1.85 1.40 -16.99
CA LYS A 106 -2.06 2.65 -17.72
C LYS A 106 -2.59 2.33 -19.11
N ASN A 107 -3.58 3.08 -19.55
CA ASN A 107 -4.06 3.11 -20.93
C ASN A 107 -4.61 4.52 -21.23
N GLU A 108 -5.21 4.70 -22.42
CA GLU A 108 -5.75 5.99 -22.87
C GLU A 108 -6.90 6.55 -22.00
N LYS A 109 -7.55 5.69 -21.20
CA LYS A 109 -8.74 6.03 -20.42
C LYS A 109 -8.43 6.33 -18.96
N TYR A 110 -7.45 5.63 -18.39
CA TYR A 110 -7.13 5.74 -16.98
C TYR A 110 -5.71 5.26 -16.62
N GLU A 111 -5.25 5.73 -15.48
CA GLU A 111 -4.08 5.23 -14.75
C GLU A 111 -4.55 4.67 -13.39
N LEU A 112 -4.33 3.38 -13.17
CA LEU A 112 -4.66 2.68 -11.93
C LEU A 112 -3.39 2.48 -11.10
N TYR A 113 -3.44 2.99 -9.88
CA TYR A 113 -2.39 2.88 -8.88
C TYR A 113 -2.91 2.10 -7.68
N GLY A 114 -2.06 1.28 -7.07
CA GLY A 114 -2.44 0.64 -5.82
C GLY A 114 -1.41 -0.29 -5.24
N LYS A 115 -1.71 -0.80 -4.06
CA LYS A 115 -0.90 -1.79 -3.37
C LYS A 115 -1.78 -2.85 -2.71
N THR A 116 -1.38 -4.10 -2.89
CA THR A 116 -1.99 -5.25 -2.23
C THR A 116 -1.40 -5.50 -0.84
N GLY A 117 -2.21 -6.05 0.06
CA GLY A 117 -1.79 -6.58 1.36
C GLY A 117 -2.41 -7.94 1.62
N THR A 118 -1.67 -8.88 2.20
CA THR A 118 -2.16 -10.21 2.57
C THR A 118 -1.58 -10.61 3.91
N GLY A 119 -2.43 -10.69 4.94
CA GLY A 119 -2.11 -11.30 6.22
C GLY A 119 -2.39 -12.78 6.20
N ILE A 120 -1.46 -13.57 6.74
CA ILE A 120 -1.57 -15.02 6.89
C ILE A 120 -1.44 -15.34 8.38
N VAL A 121 -2.44 -16.01 8.94
CA VAL A 121 -2.45 -16.47 10.34
C VAL A 121 -2.72 -17.98 10.32
N ASN A 122 -1.87 -18.75 11.01
CA ASN A 122 -1.96 -20.23 11.04
C ASN A 122 -2.04 -20.87 9.64
N GLY A 123 -1.28 -20.34 8.67
CA GLY A 123 -1.23 -20.83 7.30
C GLY A 123 -2.46 -20.51 6.43
N LYS A 124 -3.42 -19.72 6.92
CA LYS A 124 -4.63 -19.32 6.18
C LYS A 124 -4.64 -17.82 5.93
N TYR A 125 -5.20 -17.42 4.79
CA TYR A 125 -5.49 -16.02 4.52
C TYR A 125 -6.46 -15.49 5.58
N ASN A 126 -6.09 -14.37 6.21
CA ASN A 126 -6.84 -13.76 7.30
C ASN A 126 -7.26 -12.31 6.97
N ASN A 127 -6.48 -11.61 6.15
CA ASN A 127 -6.59 -10.17 6.00
C ASN A 127 -6.17 -9.72 4.59
N GLY A 128 -7.13 -9.38 3.74
CA GLY A 128 -6.88 -9.03 2.33
C GLY A 128 -7.10 -7.54 2.07
N TRP A 129 -6.13 -6.89 1.43
CA TRP A 129 -6.20 -5.46 1.10
C TRP A 129 -5.86 -5.17 -0.35
N PHE A 130 -6.56 -4.20 -0.92
CA PHE A 130 -6.10 -3.43 -2.06
C PHE A 130 -6.47 -1.96 -1.86
N VAL A 131 -5.47 -1.10 -1.77
CA VAL A 131 -5.61 0.34 -1.52
C VAL A 131 -4.95 1.10 -2.64
N GLY A 132 -5.63 2.11 -3.18
CA GLY A 132 -5.16 2.75 -4.40
C GLY A 132 -5.90 4.02 -4.78
N TYR A 133 -5.59 4.51 -5.98
CA TYR A 133 -6.35 5.55 -6.63
C TYR A 133 -6.34 5.37 -8.16
N VAL A 134 -7.35 5.92 -8.82
CA VAL A 134 -7.47 6.00 -10.28
C VAL A 134 -7.41 7.45 -10.71
N ILE A 135 -6.63 7.74 -11.76
CA ILE A 135 -6.70 9.01 -12.49
C ILE A 135 -7.41 8.72 -13.81
N THR A 136 -8.48 9.46 -14.09
CA THR A 136 -9.16 9.48 -15.40
C THR A 136 -8.88 10.82 -16.10
N ASN A 137 -9.48 11.05 -17.26
CA ASN A 137 -9.40 12.33 -17.96
C ASN A 137 -10.12 13.48 -17.22
N HIS A 138 -11.02 13.17 -16.30
CA HIS A 138 -11.91 14.15 -15.67
C HIS A 138 -11.83 14.19 -14.16
N ASP A 139 -11.38 13.11 -13.50
CA ASP A 139 -11.39 13.05 -12.04
C ASP A 139 -10.31 12.10 -11.48
N LYS A 140 -10.15 12.14 -10.17
CA LYS A 140 -9.24 11.30 -9.41
C LYS A 140 -9.96 10.65 -8.24
N TYR A 141 -10.00 9.32 -8.24
CA TYR A 141 -10.75 8.52 -7.27
C TYR A 141 -9.82 7.74 -6.35
N TYR A 142 -9.87 7.99 -5.05
CA TYR A 142 -9.20 7.17 -4.04
C TYR A 142 -10.13 6.03 -3.59
N PHE A 143 -9.59 4.84 -3.37
CA PHE A 143 -10.38 3.68 -2.98
C PHE A 143 -9.58 2.72 -2.09
N ALA A 144 -10.31 1.88 -1.37
CA ALA A 144 -9.76 0.76 -0.62
C ALA A 144 -10.78 -0.38 -0.55
N THR A 145 -10.30 -1.62 -0.71
CA THR A 145 -11.06 -2.84 -0.49
C THR A 145 -10.36 -3.67 0.58
N HIS A 146 -11.13 -4.04 1.60
CA HIS A 146 -10.73 -4.94 2.67
C HIS A 146 -11.58 -6.20 2.62
N LEU A 147 -10.94 -7.35 2.75
CA LEU A 147 -11.59 -8.65 2.87
C LEU A 147 -11.19 -9.26 4.21
N SER A 148 -12.18 -9.56 5.05
CA SER A 148 -11.97 -10.13 6.39
C SER A 148 -12.31 -11.62 6.49
N ASP A 149 -12.95 -12.21 5.47
CA ASP A 149 -13.37 -13.61 5.50
C ASP A 149 -13.47 -14.21 4.08
N GLY A 150 -13.75 -15.51 3.98
CA GLY A 150 -13.84 -16.29 2.76
C GLY A 150 -12.46 -16.60 2.19
N LYS A 151 -12.05 -15.87 1.15
CA LYS A 151 -10.69 -15.96 0.58
C LYS A 151 -10.02 -14.58 0.63
N PRO A 152 -9.67 -14.09 1.84
CA PRO A 152 -9.22 -12.71 2.08
C PRO A 152 -7.75 -12.52 1.71
N SER A 153 -7.43 -12.60 0.41
CA SER A 153 -6.10 -12.27 -0.11
C SER A 153 -6.10 -10.90 -0.77
N GLY A 154 -4.94 -10.25 -0.81
CA GLY A 154 -4.77 -8.99 -1.53
C GLY A 154 -5.05 -9.12 -3.02
N LYS A 155 -4.79 -10.29 -3.61
CA LYS A 155 -5.14 -10.56 -5.01
C LYS A 155 -6.65 -10.56 -5.24
N ASN A 156 -7.42 -11.13 -4.33
CA ASN A 156 -8.87 -11.10 -4.42
C ASN A 156 -9.44 -9.71 -4.15
N ALA A 157 -8.85 -8.97 -3.20
CA ALA A 157 -9.24 -7.59 -2.93
C ALA A 157 -9.04 -6.73 -4.19
N GLU A 158 -7.91 -6.87 -4.88
CA GLU A 158 -7.64 -6.22 -6.17
C GLU A 158 -8.69 -6.56 -7.23
N LEU A 159 -8.98 -7.84 -7.44
CA LEU A 159 -9.98 -8.28 -8.42
C LEU A 159 -11.39 -7.73 -8.12
N ILE A 160 -11.77 -7.64 -6.84
CA ILE A 160 -13.06 -7.06 -6.42
C ILE A 160 -13.06 -5.55 -6.67
N SER A 161 -11.97 -4.84 -6.34
CA SER A 161 -11.88 -3.40 -6.62
C SER A 161 -11.97 -3.12 -8.12
N GLU A 162 -11.28 -3.87 -8.98
CA GLU A 162 -11.36 -3.68 -10.43
C GLU A 162 -12.79 -3.88 -10.95
N LYS A 163 -13.52 -4.88 -10.43
CA LYS A 163 -14.93 -5.11 -10.77
C LYS A 163 -15.81 -3.93 -10.37
N ILE A 164 -15.71 -3.48 -9.12
CA ILE A 164 -16.50 -2.35 -8.59
C ILE A 164 -16.18 -1.07 -9.37
N LEU A 165 -14.91 -0.75 -9.57
CA LEU A 165 -14.48 0.45 -10.32
C LEU A 165 -14.99 0.42 -11.77
N LYS A 166 -15.02 -0.77 -12.39
CA LYS A 166 -15.59 -0.93 -13.74
C LYS A 166 -17.11 -0.75 -13.74
N GLU A 167 -17.81 -1.34 -12.78
CA GLU A 167 -19.28 -1.27 -12.64
C GLU A 167 -19.76 0.16 -12.34
N MET A 168 -19.02 0.90 -11.52
CA MET A 168 -19.26 2.33 -11.25
C MET A 168 -18.88 3.24 -12.42
N GLY A 169 -18.36 2.70 -13.52
CA GLY A 169 -17.97 3.48 -14.70
C GLY A 169 -16.73 4.35 -14.48
N VAL A 170 -15.84 4.02 -13.54
CA VAL A 170 -14.58 4.75 -13.34
C VAL A 170 -13.55 4.38 -14.41
N LEU A 171 -13.57 3.12 -14.87
CA LEU A 171 -12.56 2.58 -15.80
C LEU A 171 -12.97 2.62 -17.28
N ASN A 172 -14.11 3.23 -17.62
CA ASN A 172 -14.64 3.26 -18.99
C ASN A 172 -14.13 4.44 -19.84
N GLY A 173 -13.37 5.37 -19.23
CA GLY A 173 -12.80 6.54 -19.89
C GLY A 173 -13.73 7.74 -19.91
N GLN A 174 -14.45 7.94 -18.79
CA GLN A 174 -15.30 9.11 -18.51
C GLN A 174 -14.85 10.35 -19.26
#